data_AF-A0A0F5R5B7-F1
#
_entry.id   AF-A0A0F5R5B7-F1
#
_cell.length_a   1.000
_cell.length_b   1.000
_cell.length_c   1.000
_cell.angle_alpha   90.00
_cell.angle_beta   90.00
_cell.angle_gamma   90.00
#
_symmetry.space_group_name_H-M   'P 1'
#
loop_
_entity.id
_entity.type
_entity.pdbx_description
1 polymer ?
#
loop_
_entity_poly.entity_id
_entity_poly.type
_entity_poly.pdbx_seq_one_letter_code
_entity_poly.pdbx_strand_id
1 'polypeptide(L)'
;MQDIFGRFLKLYVPYILMVIVLIIFMFSSHGQFPSWNEISGWLLIFNQNSDGWPVVMGSIWFLTVFICIMPFTPILRYISQYRNASLLYLIISIIFIGLFSSNSEFLNYSIYPTVSLRLLIFYSVFYFLGIYTAQISISKRSGFKIICVLSVFVIADSINNGGFMMQENKFPPTLIYFAASMISIIIVLIVKNYESNLSKWSNSSMGSFLTYSGKNVFYIYLFQGFGASALYYLIPYYSQFHWIFVLFLSYIINIVITYLLVVIISFVDRKLYFLYKN
;
A
#
# COMPACT_ATOMS: atom_id res chain seq x y z
N MET A 1 -20.91 10.07 13.86
CA MET A 1 -19.50 9.68 13.68
C MET A 1 -19.42 8.18 13.83
N GLN A 2 -19.04 7.44 12.79
CA GLN A 2 -18.64 6.03 13.00
C GLN A 2 -17.49 6.03 14.01
N ASP A 3 -17.57 5.15 15.01
CA ASP A 3 -16.58 5.05 16.07
C ASP A 3 -15.16 4.90 15.50
N ILE A 4 -14.32 5.92 15.72
CA ILE A 4 -12.92 5.97 15.28
C ILE A 4 -12.16 4.79 15.89
N PHE A 5 -12.51 4.42 17.12
CA PHE A 5 -11.93 3.30 17.83
C PHE A 5 -12.24 1.97 17.12
N GLY A 6 -13.50 1.73 16.75
CA GLY A 6 -13.88 0.57 15.94
C GLY A 6 -13.16 0.48 14.58
N ARG A 7 -12.82 1.61 13.95
CA ARG A 7 -12.01 1.61 12.72
C ARG A 7 -10.54 1.29 12.99
N PHE A 8 -9.99 1.81 14.08
CA PHE A 8 -8.64 1.51 14.52
C PHE A 8 -8.48 0.00 14.80
N LEU A 9 -9.40 -0.59 15.57
CA LEU A 9 -9.38 -2.02 15.87
C LEU A 9 -9.42 -2.90 14.62
N LYS A 10 -10.24 -2.55 13.61
CA LYS A 10 -10.31 -3.28 12.34
C LYS A 10 -9.00 -3.32 11.54
N LEU A 11 -8.07 -2.42 11.83
CA LEU A 11 -6.76 -2.38 11.17
C LEU A 11 -5.70 -3.00 12.07
N TYR A 12 -5.75 -2.67 13.36
CA TYR A 12 -4.72 -3.05 14.30
C TYR A 12 -4.81 -4.52 14.72
N VAL A 13 -6.00 -5.11 14.80
CA VAL A 13 -6.15 -6.54 15.12
C VAL A 13 -5.52 -7.44 14.03
N PRO A 14 -5.82 -7.28 12.73
CA PRO A 14 -5.12 -8.01 11.68
C PRO A 14 -3.61 -7.78 11.67
N TYR A 15 -3.17 -6.56 12.01
CA TYR A 15 -1.77 -6.24 12.14
C TYR A 15 -1.09 -7.02 13.27
N ILE A 16 -1.70 -7.08 14.46
CA ILE A 16 -1.19 -7.89 15.58
C ILE A 16 -1.11 -9.37 15.17
N LEU A 17 -2.13 -9.89 14.48
CA LEU A 17 -2.10 -11.27 13.96
C LEU A 17 -0.92 -11.50 13.01
N MET A 18 -0.62 -10.52 12.13
CA MET A 18 0.56 -10.57 11.27
C MET A 18 1.86 -10.58 12.08
N VAL A 19 1.99 -9.78 13.14
CA VAL A 19 3.16 -9.80 14.05
C VAL A 19 3.32 -11.15 14.73
N ILE A 20 2.22 -11.77 15.19
CA ILE A 20 2.24 -13.12 15.78
C ILE A 20 2.74 -14.15 14.76
N VAL A 21 2.25 -14.08 13.51
CA VAL A 21 2.73 -14.95 12.43
C VAL A 21 4.23 -14.74 12.19
N LEU A 22 4.71 -13.50 12.18
CA LEU A 22 6.14 -13.22 12.04
C LEU A 22 6.97 -13.86 13.16
N ILE A 23 6.53 -13.75 14.42
CA ILE A 23 7.21 -14.37 15.57
C ILE A 23 7.28 -15.89 15.40
N ILE A 24 6.19 -16.53 14.98
CA ILE A 24 6.15 -17.98 14.72
C ILE A 24 7.14 -18.36 13.62
N PHE A 25 7.18 -17.58 12.53
CA PHE A 25 8.08 -17.83 11.41
C PHE A 25 9.54 -17.65 11.80
N MET A 26 9.87 -16.62 12.58
CA MET A 26 11.24 -16.40 13.08
C MET A 26 11.70 -17.50 14.02
N PHE A 27 10.83 -17.94 14.94
CA PHE A 27 11.13 -19.08 15.79
C PHE A 27 11.37 -20.35 14.96
N SER A 28 10.56 -20.57 13.93
CA SER A 28 10.66 -21.75 13.06
C SER A 28 11.90 -21.72 12.16
N SER A 29 12.34 -20.54 11.70
CA SER A 29 13.48 -20.41 10.78
C SER A 29 14.84 -20.29 11.48
N HIS A 30 14.90 -19.66 12.66
CA HIS A 30 16.15 -19.37 13.36
C HIS A 30 16.27 -20.03 14.74
N GLY A 31 15.22 -20.70 15.23
CA GLY A 31 15.23 -21.35 16.55
C GLY A 31 15.32 -20.37 17.73
N GLN A 32 15.15 -19.07 17.47
CA GLN A 32 15.26 -18.01 18.47
C GLN A 32 14.02 -17.11 18.43
N PHE A 33 13.56 -16.72 19.62
CA PHE A 33 12.53 -15.71 19.74
C PHE A 33 13.12 -14.32 19.54
N PRO A 34 12.41 -13.43 18.83
CA PRO A 34 12.78 -12.02 18.78
C PRO A 34 12.85 -11.43 20.19
N SER A 35 13.75 -10.48 20.38
CA SER A 35 13.88 -9.75 21.63
C SER A 35 12.62 -8.93 21.93
N TRP A 36 12.37 -8.64 23.20
CA TRP A 36 11.23 -7.81 23.60
C TRP A 36 11.26 -6.41 22.95
N ASN A 37 12.46 -5.86 22.72
CA ASN A 37 12.63 -4.57 22.06
C ASN A 37 12.16 -4.62 20.59
N GLU A 38 12.42 -5.73 19.89
CA GLU A 38 11.93 -5.92 18.52
C GLU A 38 10.42 -6.09 18.50
N ILE A 39 9.87 -6.94 19.37
CA ILE A 39 8.42 -7.20 19.45
C ILE A 39 7.66 -5.91 19.78
N SER A 40 8.09 -5.18 20.80
CA SER A 40 7.48 -3.89 21.16
C SER A 40 7.63 -2.84 20.05
N GLY A 41 8.79 -2.83 19.38
CA GLY A 41 9.02 -1.99 18.20
C GLY A 41 8.08 -2.31 17.04
N TRP A 42 7.79 -3.59 16.77
CA TRP A 42 6.85 -4.00 15.74
C TRP A 42 5.41 -3.69 16.14
N LEU A 43 5.01 -4.01 17.37
CA LEU A 43 3.65 -3.69 17.84
C LEU A 43 3.37 -2.19 17.70
N LEU A 44 4.34 -1.34 18.04
CA LEU A 44 4.23 0.11 17.91
C LEU A 44 4.59 0.64 16.51
N ILE A 45 4.93 -0.21 15.52
CA ILE A 45 5.28 0.21 14.15
C ILE A 45 6.47 1.21 14.13
N PHE A 46 7.37 1.09 15.11
CA PHE A 46 8.58 1.89 15.25
C PHE A 46 9.78 1.28 14.55
N ASN A 47 9.87 -0.06 14.53
CA ASN A 47 10.97 -0.79 13.92
C ASN A 47 10.51 -1.42 12.59
N GLN A 48 11.24 -1.14 11.51
CA GLN A 48 10.98 -1.74 10.18
C GLN A 48 11.92 -2.88 9.84
N ASN A 49 12.84 -3.24 10.73
CA ASN A 49 13.75 -4.34 10.55
C ASN A 49 13.18 -5.61 11.19
N SER A 50 13.32 -6.71 10.48
CA SER A 50 13.03 -8.05 10.97
C SER A 50 14.08 -9.00 10.42
N ASP A 51 14.95 -9.48 11.31
CA ASP A 51 16.00 -10.43 10.95
C ASP A 51 15.37 -11.71 10.38
N GLY A 52 15.96 -12.22 9.29
CA GLY A 52 15.46 -13.41 8.59
C GLY A 52 14.23 -13.18 7.72
N TRP A 53 13.42 -12.16 7.97
CA TRP A 53 12.23 -11.84 7.19
C TRP A 53 12.24 -10.38 6.74
N PRO A 54 13.27 -9.96 5.97
CA PRO A 54 13.63 -8.55 5.80
C PRO A 54 12.58 -7.70 5.09
N VAL A 55 11.68 -8.32 4.31
CA VAL A 55 10.66 -7.59 3.54
C VAL A 55 9.37 -7.39 4.33
N VAL A 56 9.10 -8.21 5.37
CA VAL A 56 7.83 -8.15 6.11
C VAL A 56 7.63 -6.76 6.70
N MET A 57 8.54 -6.32 7.57
CA MET A 57 8.43 -5.04 8.25
C MET A 57 8.71 -3.82 7.35
N GLY A 58 9.54 -3.98 6.31
CA GLY A 58 9.72 -2.94 5.28
C GLY A 58 8.48 -2.74 4.39
N SER A 59 7.67 -3.77 4.17
CA SER A 59 6.49 -3.69 3.28
C SER A 59 5.30 -2.94 3.88
N ILE A 60 5.24 -2.84 5.21
CA ILE A 60 4.13 -2.21 5.95
C ILE A 60 4.28 -0.70 6.15
N TRP A 61 5.31 -0.06 5.60
CA TRP A 61 5.61 1.38 5.74
C TRP A 61 4.40 2.32 5.53
N PHE A 62 3.45 1.97 4.65
CA PHE A 62 2.26 2.79 4.37
C PHE A 62 1.21 2.70 5.50
N LEU A 63 1.26 1.67 6.33
CA LEU A 63 0.35 1.48 7.48
C LEU A 63 0.51 2.64 8.46
N THR A 64 1.73 3.06 8.73
CA THR A 64 2.04 4.17 9.64
C THR A 64 1.46 5.48 9.13
N VAL A 65 1.60 5.74 7.82
CA VAL A 65 0.97 6.90 7.16
C VAL A 65 -0.55 6.83 7.29
N PHE A 66 -1.12 5.66 7.04
CA PHE A 66 -2.56 5.44 7.13
C PHE A 66 -3.09 5.73 8.54
N ILE A 67 -2.39 5.26 9.59
CA ILE A 67 -2.76 5.53 10.99
C ILE A 67 -2.76 7.02 11.28
N CYS A 68 -1.77 7.77 10.80
CA CYS A 68 -1.72 9.22 10.97
C CYS A 68 -2.87 9.95 10.24
N ILE A 69 -3.28 9.48 9.06
CA ILE A 69 -4.33 10.13 8.25
C ILE A 69 -5.74 9.74 8.72
N MET A 70 -5.92 8.52 9.23
CA MET A 70 -7.22 7.93 9.51
C MET A 70 -8.14 8.80 10.42
N PRO A 71 -7.65 9.48 11.49
CA PRO A 71 -8.46 10.39 12.30
C PRO A 71 -9.09 11.55 11.51
N PHE A 72 -8.44 12.01 10.43
CA PHE A 72 -8.93 13.11 9.60
C PHE A 72 -9.99 12.68 8.58
N THR A 73 -10.13 11.37 8.33
CA THR A 73 -11.06 10.81 7.34
C THR A 73 -12.50 11.34 7.44
N PRO A 74 -13.13 11.45 8.63
CA PRO A 74 -14.50 11.95 8.75
C PRO A 74 -14.63 13.39 8.24
N ILE A 75 -13.67 14.25 8.58
CA ILE A 75 -13.61 15.65 8.15
C ILE A 75 -13.45 15.72 6.63
N LEU A 76 -12.53 14.94 6.08
CA LEU A 76 -12.26 14.91 4.63
C LEU A 76 -13.45 14.39 3.83
N ARG A 77 -14.14 13.37 4.37
CA ARG A 77 -15.37 12.85 3.75
C ARG A 77 -16.49 13.89 3.77
N TYR A 78 -16.62 14.66 4.85
CA TYR A 78 -17.56 15.77 4.91
C TYR A 78 -17.24 16.84 3.86
N ILE A 79 -15.97 17.25 3.76
CA ILE A 79 -15.51 18.24 2.75
C ILE A 79 -15.73 17.74 1.32
N SER A 80 -15.55 16.44 1.06
CA SER A 80 -15.72 15.86 -0.27
C SER A 80 -17.14 15.97 -0.85
N GLN A 81 -18.15 16.23 -0.01
CA GLN A 81 -19.55 16.35 -0.43
C GLN A 81 -19.88 17.69 -1.09
N TYR A 82 -18.99 18.69 -0.98
CA TYR A 82 -19.25 20.02 -1.52
C TYR A 82 -18.93 20.13 -3.02
N ARG A 83 -19.77 20.88 -3.75
CA ARG A 83 -19.72 21.02 -5.22
C ARG A 83 -18.38 21.58 -5.76
N ASN A 84 -17.66 22.37 -4.96
CA ASN A 84 -16.36 22.97 -5.30
C ASN A 84 -15.16 22.21 -4.71
N ALA A 85 -15.35 21.00 -4.20
CA ALA A 85 -14.26 20.22 -3.62
C ALA A 85 -13.12 19.99 -4.63
N SER A 86 -13.41 19.94 -5.93
CA SER A 86 -12.41 19.88 -7.02
C SER A 86 -11.35 20.99 -6.95
N LEU A 87 -11.77 22.24 -6.69
CA LEU A 87 -10.88 23.39 -6.55
C LEU A 87 -10.04 23.28 -5.29
N LEU A 88 -10.62 22.84 -4.18
CA LEU A 88 -9.90 22.61 -2.93
C LEU A 88 -8.86 21.49 -3.07
N TYR A 89 -9.19 20.40 -3.77
CA TYR A 89 -8.25 19.33 -4.07
C TYR A 89 -7.14 19.77 -5.01
N LEU A 90 -7.44 20.62 -5.99
CA LEU A 90 -6.45 21.21 -6.89
C LEU A 90 -5.51 22.16 -6.12
N ILE A 91 -6.05 23.00 -5.23
CA ILE A 91 -5.28 23.90 -4.37
C ILE A 91 -4.37 23.10 -3.42
N ILE A 92 -4.90 22.04 -2.78
CA ILE A 92 -4.11 21.12 -1.97
C ILE A 92 -3.00 20.50 -2.83
N SER A 93 -3.32 19.99 -4.01
CA SER A 93 -2.31 19.37 -4.89
C SER A 93 -1.23 20.35 -5.33
N ILE A 94 -1.58 21.61 -5.61
CA ILE A 94 -0.64 22.68 -6.01
C ILE A 94 0.24 23.12 -4.84
N ILE A 95 -0.33 23.34 -3.66
CA ILE A 95 0.43 23.66 -2.43
C ILE A 95 1.39 22.51 -2.12
N PHE A 96 0.96 21.27 -2.31
CA PHE A 96 1.78 20.09 -2.06
C PHE A 96 2.93 20.00 -3.06
N ILE A 97 2.68 20.16 -4.37
CA ILE A 97 3.74 20.21 -5.41
C ILE A 97 4.77 21.31 -5.09
N GLY A 98 4.30 22.49 -4.63
CA GLY A 98 5.17 23.59 -4.22
C GLY A 98 6.08 23.23 -3.04
N LEU A 99 5.55 22.54 -2.03
CA LEU A 99 6.33 22.08 -0.87
C LEU A 99 7.38 21.01 -1.24
N PHE A 100 7.07 20.08 -2.17
CA PHE A 100 8.03 19.04 -2.60
C PHE A 100 9.25 19.58 -3.36
N SER A 101 9.16 20.74 -4.01
CA SER A 101 10.31 21.35 -4.69
C SER A 101 11.33 21.95 -3.71
N SER A 102 10.95 22.15 -2.44
CA SER A 102 11.82 22.74 -1.42
C SER A 102 12.48 21.64 -0.58
N ASN A 103 13.82 21.59 -0.58
CA ASN A 103 14.61 20.79 0.38
C ASN A 103 14.64 21.46 1.76
N SER A 104 13.49 21.89 2.26
CA SER A 104 13.37 22.50 3.58
C SER A 104 13.49 21.46 4.68
N GLU A 105 14.32 21.74 5.69
CA GLU A 105 14.50 20.91 6.88
C GLU A 105 13.17 20.66 7.61
N PHE A 106 12.26 21.64 7.58
CA PHE A 106 10.92 21.54 8.15
C PHE A 106 10.12 20.36 7.60
N LEU A 107 10.21 20.07 6.30
CA LEU A 107 9.48 18.95 5.69
C LEU A 107 10.06 17.59 6.10
N ASN A 108 11.34 17.54 6.50
CA ASN A 108 11.97 16.32 6.96
C ASN A 108 11.75 16.06 8.46
N TYR A 109 11.00 16.92 9.16
CA TYR A 109 10.66 16.73 10.56
C TYR A 109 9.87 15.43 10.78
N SER A 110 10.31 14.61 11.74
CA SER A 110 9.66 13.35 12.10
C SER A 110 8.42 13.60 12.95
N ILE A 111 7.24 13.29 12.39
CA ILE A 111 5.95 13.33 13.12
C ILE A 111 5.78 12.06 13.95
N TYR A 112 6.25 10.94 13.40
CA TYR A 112 6.27 9.63 14.01
C TYR A 112 7.65 9.01 13.71
N PRO A 113 8.17 8.05 14.49
CA PRO A 113 9.53 7.53 14.31
C PRO A 113 9.88 7.11 12.88
N THR A 114 8.89 6.65 12.10
CA THR A 114 9.06 6.23 10.70
C THR A 114 8.32 7.11 9.68
N VAL A 115 7.73 8.23 10.10
CA VAL A 115 6.93 9.12 9.24
C VAL A 115 7.39 10.57 9.39
N SER A 116 7.99 11.11 8.32
CA SER A 116 8.25 12.54 8.20
C SER A 116 7.01 13.31 7.75
N LEU A 117 6.99 14.62 8.02
CA LEU A 117 5.95 15.53 7.55
C LEU A 117 5.80 15.46 6.02
N ARG A 118 6.91 15.43 5.29
CA ARG A 118 6.96 15.22 3.83
C ARG A 118 6.20 13.96 3.42
N LEU A 119 6.45 12.85 4.10
CA LEU A 119 5.86 11.56 3.76
C LEU A 119 4.36 11.54 4.09
N LEU A 120 3.97 12.06 5.25
CA LEU A 120 2.56 12.19 5.63
C LEU A 120 1.78 13.03 4.62
N ILE A 121 2.29 14.22 4.29
CA ILE A 121 1.73 15.14 3.31
C ILE A 121 1.62 14.42 1.96
N PHE A 122 2.71 13.88 1.41
CA PHE A 122 2.71 13.26 0.09
C PHE A 122 1.60 12.21 -0.08
N TYR A 123 1.55 11.25 0.84
CA TYR A 123 0.63 10.13 0.75
C TYR A 123 -0.81 10.49 1.14
N SER A 124 -1.02 11.58 1.89
CA SER A 124 -2.34 12.14 2.15
C SER A 124 -3.05 12.56 0.85
N VAL A 125 -2.32 13.03 -0.16
CA VAL A 125 -2.90 13.39 -1.46
C VAL A 125 -3.58 12.19 -2.10
N PHE A 126 -2.92 11.02 -2.12
CA PHE A 126 -3.52 9.81 -2.69
C PHE A 126 -4.72 9.32 -1.89
N TYR A 127 -4.65 9.43 -0.57
CA TYR A 127 -5.79 9.13 0.29
C TYR A 127 -7.01 10.01 -0.06
N PHE A 128 -6.78 11.32 -0.22
CA PHE A 128 -7.83 12.29 -0.57
C PHE A 128 -8.36 12.10 -1.97
N LEU A 129 -7.47 11.87 -2.95
CA LEU A 129 -7.84 11.52 -4.31
C LEU A 129 -8.70 10.26 -4.33
N GLY A 130 -8.38 9.26 -3.51
CA GLY A 130 -9.21 8.05 -3.36
C GLY A 130 -10.62 8.36 -2.89
N ILE A 131 -10.78 9.19 -1.85
CA ILE A 131 -12.11 9.61 -1.34
C ILE A 131 -12.89 10.37 -2.41
N TYR A 132 -12.25 11.31 -3.09
CA TYR A 132 -12.88 12.16 -4.10
C TYR A 132 -13.27 11.38 -5.35
N THR A 133 -12.35 10.61 -5.91
CA THR A 133 -12.55 9.87 -7.16
C THR A 133 -13.40 8.60 -6.96
N ALA A 134 -13.66 8.19 -5.72
CA ALA A 134 -14.66 7.15 -5.43
C ALA A 134 -16.03 7.49 -6.03
N GLN A 135 -16.39 8.77 -6.16
CA GLN A 135 -17.70 9.20 -6.66
C GLN A 135 -17.68 9.67 -8.12
N ILE A 136 -16.50 9.71 -8.76
CA ILE A 136 -16.31 10.30 -10.08
C ILE A 136 -15.88 9.22 -11.08
N SER A 137 -16.29 9.41 -12.33
CA SER A 137 -15.82 8.66 -13.49
C SER A 137 -14.94 9.55 -14.37
N ILE A 138 -13.86 8.98 -14.91
CA ILE A 138 -12.99 9.68 -15.86
C ILE A 138 -13.20 9.07 -17.24
N SER A 139 -13.42 9.90 -18.26
CA SER A 139 -13.54 9.38 -19.64
C SER A 139 -12.22 8.71 -20.09
N LYS A 140 -12.32 7.61 -20.84
CA LYS A 140 -11.14 6.91 -21.41
C LYS A 140 -10.18 7.85 -22.12
N ARG A 141 -10.73 8.74 -22.96
CA ARG A 141 -9.94 9.68 -23.77
C ARG A 141 -9.18 10.67 -22.88
N SER A 142 -9.83 11.20 -21.85
CA SER A 142 -9.18 12.11 -20.90
C SER A 142 -8.12 11.38 -20.08
N GLY A 143 -8.43 10.18 -19.57
CA GLY A 143 -7.49 9.39 -18.79
C GLY A 143 -6.23 9.01 -19.59
N PHE A 144 -6.40 8.56 -20.83
CA PHE A 144 -5.27 8.21 -21.70
C PHE A 144 -4.37 9.42 -22.01
N LYS A 145 -4.95 10.59 -22.28
CA LYS A 145 -4.18 11.83 -22.45
C LYS A 145 -3.33 12.15 -21.23
N ILE A 146 -3.91 12.05 -20.03
CA ILE A 146 -3.17 12.33 -18.79
C ILE A 146 -2.06 11.28 -18.60
N ILE A 147 -2.32 10.00 -18.85
CA ILE A 147 -1.31 8.93 -18.79
C ILE A 147 -0.15 9.23 -19.74
N CYS A 148 -0.42 9.62 -20.99
CA CYS A 148 0.64 9.96 -21.95
C CYS A 148 1.51 11.11 -21.43
N VAL A 149 0.90 12.18 -20.93
CA VAL A 149 1.63 13.33 -20.36
C VAL A 149 2.49 12.91 -19.18
N LEU A 150 1.94 12.17 -18.22
CA LEU A 150 2.69 11.69 -17.05
C LEU A 150 3.81 10.72 -17.44
N SER A 151 3.59 9.88 -18.44
CA SER A 151 4.59 8.92 -18.92
C SER A 151 5.81 9.62 -19.52
N VAL A 152 5.63 10.77 -20.17
CA VAL A 152 6.76 11.57 -20.68
C VAL A 152 7.69 12.00 -19.55
N PHE A 153 7.14 12.47 -18.42
CA PHE A 153 7.95 12.86 -17.26
C PHE A 153 8.71 11.68 -16.67
N VAL A 154 8.06 10.52 -16.52
CA VAL A 154 8.68 9.32 -15.97
C VAL A 154 9.77 8.76 -16.89
N ILE A 155 9.54 8.76 -18.20
CA ILE A 155 10.52 8.29 -19.19
C ILE A 155 11.72 9.26 -19.24
N ALA A 156 11.49 10.57 -19.20
CA ALA A 156 12.56 11.56 -19.19
C ALA A 156 13.49 11.38 -17.97
N ASP A 157 12.92 11.13 -16.79
CA ASP A 157 13.71 10.81 -15.59
C ASP A 157 14.52 9.52 -15.75
N SER A 158 13.88 8.47 -16.27
CA SER A 158 14.57 7.19 -16.53
C SER A 158 15.74 7.34 -17.50
N ILE A 159 15.65 8.23 -18.49
CA ILE A 159 16.74 8.50 -19.43
C ILE A 159 17.87 9.27 -18.73
N ASN A 160 17.53 10.28 -17.93
CA ASN A 160 18.52 11.10 -17.21
C ASN A 160 19.30 10.31 -16.15
N ASN A 161 18.65 9.38 -15.45
CA ASN A 161 19.25 8.61 -14.36
C ASN A 161 19.81 7.24 -14.80
N GLY A 162 19.82 6.95 -16.11
CA GLY A 162 20.37 5.70 -16.65
C GLY A 162 19.55 4.45 -16.30
N GLY A 163 18.29 4.60 -15.90
CA GLY A 163 17.40 3.50 -15.55
C GLY A 163 16.20 3.91 -14.72
N PHE A 164 15.30 2.95 -14.49
CA PHE A 164 14.06 3.17 -13.75
C PHE A 164 14.27 2.97 -12.23
N MET A 165 14.78 4.00 -11.56
CA MET A 165 15.06 3.97 -10.11
C MET A 165 13.84 4.42 -9.27
N MET A 166 12.72 3.70 -9.40
CA MET A 166 11.47 4.11 -8.74
C MET A 166 11.52 3.99 -7.21
N GLN A 167 12.33 3.06 -6.68
CA GLN A 167 12.46 2.86 -5.24
C GLN A 167 13.12 4.06 -4.56
N GLU A 168 14.10 4.69 -5.20
CA GLU A 168 14.77 5.89 -4.69
C GLU A 168 13.84 7.10 -4.74
N ASN A 169 13.02 7.18 -5.79
CA ASN A 169 12.00 8.20 -5.94
C ASN A 169 10.84 8.09 -4.94
N LYS A 170 10.71 6.95 -4.24
CA LYS A 170 9.66 6.69 -3.24
C LYS A 170 10.01 7.22 -1.85
N PHE A 171 11.30 7.24 -1.50
CA PHE A 171 11.80 7.59 -0.16
C PHE A 171 13.08 8.44 -0.25
N PRO A 172 12.99 9.78 -0.14
CA PRO A 172 11.78 10.57 0.01
C PRO A 172 10.96 10.63 -1.29
N PRO A 173 9.63 10.79 -1.21
CA PRO A 173 8.80 10.82 -2.40
C PRO A 173 9.08 12.05 -3.27
N THR A 174 9.25 11.81 -4.58
CA THR A 174 9.51 12.86 -5.59
C THR A 174 8.30 13.09 -6.50
N LEU A 175 8.35 14.14 -7.32
CA LEU A 175 7.36 14.39 -8.37
C LEU A 175 7.32 13.27 -9.42
N ILE A 176 8.44 12.59 -9.65
CA ILE A 176 8.50 11.45 -10.58
C ILE A 176 7.67 10.29 -10.01
N TYR A 177 7.84 9.99 -8.72
CA TYR A 177 7.03 8.99 -8.05
C TYR A 177 5.54 9.39 -8.00
N PHE A 178 5.24 10.68 -7.85
CA PHE A 178 3.87 11.18 -7.96
C PHE A 178 3.28 10.89 -9.35
N ALA A 179 4.01 11.23 -10.41
CA ALA A 179 3.57 10.98 -11.79
C ALA A 179 3.34 9.49 -12.05
N ALA A 180 4.26 8.64 -11.63
CA ALA A 180 4.13 7.18 -11.75
C ALA A 180 2.93 6.62 -10.96
N SER A 181 2.71 7.11 -9.74
CA SER A 181 1.56 6.71 -8.92
C SER A 181 0.24 7.16 -9.55
N MET A 182 0.20 8.36 -10.12
CA MET A 182 -0.98 8.89 -10.80
C MET A 182 -1.35 8.09 -12.06
N ILE A 183 -0.37 7.57 -12.81
CA ILE A 183 -0.63 6.65 -13.93
C ILE A 183 -1.44 5.44 -13.44
N SER A 184 -0.98 4.77 -12.37
CA SER A 184 -1.68 3.63 -11.77
C SER A 184 -3.09 3.99 -11.32
N ILE A 185 -3.27 5.13 -10.67
CA ILE A 185 -4.59 5.60 -10.21
C ILE A 185 -5.53 5.84 -11.40
N ILE A 186 -5.06 6.50 -12.46
CA ILE A 186 -5.89 6.78 -13.64
C ILE A 186 -6.28 5.48 -14.35
N ILE A 187 -5.37 4.51 -14.45
CA ILE A 187 -5.69 3.17 -14.98
C ILE A 187 -6.83 2.55 -14.17
N VAL A 188 -6.73 2.55 -12.84
CA VAL A 188 -7.80 2.03 -11.97
C VAL A 188 -9.11 2.77 -12.18
N LEU A 189 -9.10 4.10 -12.32
CA LEU A 189 -10.31 4.89 -12.58
C LEU A 189 -10.93 4.62 -13.95
N ILE A 190 -10.12 4.37 -14.98
CA ILE A 190 -10.60 3.95 -16.29
C ILE A 190 -11.24 2.56 -16.18
N VAL A 191 -10.58 1.61 -15.51
CA VAL A 191 -11.07 0.24 -15.32
C VAL A 191 -12.36 0.21 -14.51
N LYS A 192 -12.47 1.04 -13.48
CA LYS A 192 -13.68 1.19 -12.64
C LYS A 192 -14.93 1.51 -13.48
N ASN A 193 -14.80 2.29 -14.56
CA ASN A 193 -15.96 2.56 -15.44
C ASN A 193 -16.52 1.32 -16.14
N TYR A 194 -15.79 0.21 -16.12
CA TYR A 194 -16.19 -1.08 -16.70
C TYR A 194 -16.69 -2.07 -15.64
N GLU A 195 -16.94 -1.63 -14.41
CA GLU A 195 -17.42 -2.48 -13.33
C GLU A 195 -18.72 -3.23 -13.68
N SER A 196 -19.64 -2.59 -14.43
CA SER A 196 -20.86 -3.24 -14.94
C SER A 196 -20.60 -4.34 -15.99
N ASN A 197 -19.46 -4.30 -16.69
CA ASN A 197 -19.03 -5.39 -17.57
C ASN A 197 -18.26 -6.47 -16.79
N LEU A 198 -17.56 -6.08 -15.72
CA LEU A 198 -16.91 -7.00 -14.78
C LEU A 198 -17.92 -7.80 -13.97
N SER A 199 -19.13 -7.29 -13.72
CA SER A 199 -20.20 -8.05 -13.06
C SER A 199 -20.62 -9.29 -13.88
N LYS A 200 -20.51 -9.25 -15.22
CA LYS A 200 -20.70 -10.45 -16.07
C LYS A 200 -19.63 -11.52 -15.81
N TRP A 201 -18.44 -11.10 -15.39
CA TRP A 201 -17.35 -11.98 -14.99
C TRP A 201 -17.46 -12.44 -13.54
N SER A 202 -18.38 -11.89 -12.74
CA SER A 202 -18.59 -12.27 -11.33
C SER A 202 -18.81 -13.77 -11.13
N ASN A 203 -19.43 -14.44 -12.12
CA ASN A 203 -19.71 -15.88 -12.07
C ASN A 203 -18.51 -16.74 -12.54
N SER A 204 -17.43 -16.13 -13.03
CA SER A 204 -16.20 -16.84 -13.40
C SER A 204 -15.29 -17.01 -12.18
N SER A 205 -14.42 -18.04 -12.21
CA SER A 205 -13.39 -18.25 -11.18
C SER A 205 -12.50 -17.02 -11.01
N MET A 206 -12.19 -16.32 -12.10
CA MET A 206 -11.38 -15.09 -12.07
C MET A 206 -12.11 -13.93 -11.38
N GLY A 207 -13.40 -13.74 -11.65
CA GLY A 207 -14.21 -12.72 -10.99
C GLY A 207 -14.38 -12.98 -9.49
N SER A 208 -14.57 -14.23 -9.10
CA SER A 208 -14.60 -14.65 -7.70
C SER A 208 -13.26 -14.37 -7.00
N PHE A 209 -12.14 -14.70 -7.64
CA PHE A 209 -10.80 -14.40 -7.15
C PHE A 209 -10.59 -12.90 -6.94
N LEU A 210 -10.81 -12.07 -7.97
CA LEU A 210 -10.65 -10.61 -7.89
C LEU A 210 -11.55 -9.99 -6.80
N THR A 211 -12.78 -10.49 -6.67
CA THR A 211 -13.71 -10.05 -5.62
C THR A 211 -13.20 -10.41 -4.23
N TYR A 212 -12.66 -11.63 -4.07
CA TYR A 212 -12.03 -12.06 -2.83
C TYR A 212 -10.79 -11.19 -2.51
N SER A 213 -9.95 -10.90 -3.50
CA SER A 213 -8.78 -10.04 -3.35
C SER A 213 -9.16 -8.63 -2.90
N GLY A 214 -10.16 -8.03 -3.54
CA GLY A 214 -10.64 -6.69 -3.18
C GLY A 214 -11.19 -6.64 -1.75
N LYS A 215 -11.97 -7.64 -1.33
CA LYS A 215 -12.50 -7.74 0.04
C LYS A 215 -11.43 -7.96 1.10
N ASN A 216 -10.28 -8.54 0.73
CA ASN A 216 -9.18 -8.85 1.65
C ASN A 216 -7.90 -8.05 1.35
N VAL A 217 -8.01 -6.92 0.63
CA VAL A 217 -6.85 -6.14 0.17
C VAL A 217 -5.93 -5.71 1.30
N PHE A 218 -6.49 -5.41 2.48
CA PHE A 218 -5.71 -5.06 3.66
C PHE A 218 -4.87 -6.23 4.17
N TYR A 219 -5.42 -7.45 4.23
CA TYR A 219 -4.64 -8.63 4.59
C TYR A 219 -3.57 -8.93 3.53
N ILE A 220 -3.89 -8.80 2.23
CA ILE A 220 -2.91 -8.97 1.15
C ILE A 220 -1.74 -8.00 1.35
N TYR A 221 -2.05 -6.74 1.66
CA TYR A 221 -1.03 -5.72 1.95
C TYR A 221 -0.16 -6.07 3.15
N LEU A 222 -0.72 -6.63 4.23
CA LEU A 222 0.03 -7.06 5.41
C LEU A 222 0.92 -8.29 5.13
N PHE A 223 0.42 -9.25 4.36
CA PHE A 223 1.09 -10.54 4.20
C PHE A 223 2.01 -10.64 2.97
N GLN A 224 1.97 -9.67 2.04
CA GLN A 224 2.84 -9.69 0.84
C GLN A 224 4.34 -9.74 1.17
N GLY A 225 4.76 -9.19 2.30
CA GLY A 225 6.16 -9.18 2.71
C GLY A 225 6.69 -10.57 3.10
N PHE A 226 5.81 -11.51 3.48
CA PHE A 226 6.21 -12.89 3.78
C PHE A 226 6.59 -13.64 2.50
N GLY A 227 5.75 -13.56 1.46
CA GLY A 227 6.06 -14.16 0.17
C GLY A 227 7.34 -13.57 -0.42
N ALA A 228 7.52 -12.25 -0.35
CA ALA A 228 8.72 -11.58 -0.82
C ALA A 228 9.98 -11.96 0.00
N SER A 229 9.87 -12.12 1.32
CA SER A 229 10.98 -12.57 2.17
C SER A 229 11.35 -14.03 1.89
N ALA A 230 10.36 -14.90 1.66
CA ALA A 230 10.59 -16.29 1.29
C ALA A 230 11.41 -16.41 -0.01
N LEU A 231 11.26 -15.46 -0.95
CA LEU A 231 12.05 -15.44 -2.17
C LEU A 231 13.56 -15.30 -1.93
N TYR A 232 14.00 -14.63 -0.87
CA TYR A 232 15.44 -14.56 -0.54
C TYR A 232 16.03 -15.94 -0.27
N TYR A 233 15.22 -16.85 0.30
CA TYR A 233 15.61 -18.24 0.53
C TYR A 233 15.45 -19.12 -0.71
N LEU A 234 14.45 -18.85 -1.55
CA LEU A 234 14.09 -19.72 -2.65
C LEU A 234 14.82 -19.41 -3.97
N ILE A 235 15.10 -18.13 -4.27
CA ILE A 235 15.77 -17.71 -5.51
C ILE A 235 17.09 -18.44 -5.76
N PRO A 236 17.97 -18.67 -4.76
CA PRO A 236 19.23 -19.40 -4.99
C PRO A 236 19.08 -20.79 -5.63
N TYR A 237 17.91 -21.44 -5.50
CA TYR A 237 17.68 -22.77 -6.07
C TYR A 237 17.29 -22.76 -7.56
N TYR A 238 16.90 -21.60 -8.09
CA TYR A 238 16.46 -21.44 -9.47
C TYR A 238 17.05 -20.21 -10.18
N SER A 239 18.04 -19.55 -9.58
CA SER A 239 18.70 -18.36 -10.12
C SER A 239 19.52 -18.64 -11.38
N GLN A 240 19.85 -19.92 -11.64
CA GLN A 240 20.54 -20.38 -12.84
C GLN A 240 19.69 -20.28 -14.12
N PHE A 241 18.36 -20.15 -14.01
CA PHE A 241 17.49 -20.02 -15.17
C PHE A 241 17.47 -18.59 -15.73
N HIS A 242 16.94 -18.44 -16.95
CA HIS A 242 16.78 -17.12 -17.58
C HIS A 242 15.98 -16.17 -16.69
N TRP A 243 16.41 -14.90 -16.57
CA TRP A 243 15.84 -13.93 -15.62
C TRP A 243 14.31 -13.76 -15.74
N ILE A 244 13.75 -13.89 -16.96
CA ILE A 244 12.30 -13.85 -17.19
C ILE A 244 11.60 -15.00 -16.45
N PHE A 245 12.14 -16.21 -16.54
CA PHE A 245 11.60 -17.37 -15.84
C PHE A 245 11.69 -17.19 -14.33
N VAL A 246 12.85 -16.74 -13.84
CA VAL A 246 13.06 -16.41 -12.42
C VAL A 246 12.01 -15.40 -11.96
N LEU A 247 11.80 -14.32 -12.72
CA LEU A 247 10.81 -13.29 -12.41
C LEU A 247 9.38 -13.84 -12.32
N PHE A 248 8.94 -14.61 -13.32
CA PHE A 248 7.59 -15.19 -13.33
C PHE A 248 7.40 -16.19 -12.19
N LEU A 249 8.38 -17.08 -11.96
CA LEU A 249 8.32 -18.06 -10.89
C LEU A 249 8.30 -17.38 -9.51
N SER A 250 9.16 -16.38 -9.30
CA SER A 250 9.18 -15.58 -8.08
C SER A 250 7.84 -14.86 -7.83
N TYR A 251 7.23 -14.30 -8.89
CA TYR A 251 5.92 -13.66 -8.78
C TYR A 251 4.82 -14.64 -8.36
N ILE A 252 4.79 -15.84 -8.96
CA ILE A 252 3.84 -16.90 -8.60
C ILE A 252 4.05 -17.33 -7.14
N ILE A 253 5.27 -17.63 -6.74
CA ILE A 253 5.60 -18.04 -5.36
C ILE A 253 5.13 -16.98 -4.36
N ASN A 254 5.44 -15.70 -4.62
CA ASN A 254 5.04 -14.61 -3.75
C ASN A 254 3.51 -14.53 -3.60
N ILE A 255 2.77 -14.60 -4.71
CA ILE A 255 1.31 -14.61 -4.68
C ILE A 255 0.79 -15.82 -3.89
N VAL A 256 1.27 -17.02 -4.17
CA VAL A 256 0.78 -18.24 -3.51
C VAL A 256 0.97 -18.16 -2.00
N ILE A 257 2.18 -17.82 -1.53
CA ILE A 257 2.47 -17.68 -0.10
C ILE A 257 1.57 -16.61 0.54
N THR A 258 1.46 -15.45 -0.12
CA THR A 258 0.62 -14.34 0.37
C THR A 258 -0.84 -14.78 0.52
N TYR A 259 -1.41 -15.43 -0.49
CA TYR A 259 -2.83 -15.83 -0.45
C TYR A 259 -3.09 -16.96 0.55
N LEU A 260 -2.16 -17.91 0.72
CA LEU A 260 -2.29 -18.94 1.75
C LEU A 260 -2.40 -18.32 3.15
N LEU A 261 -1.52 -17.36 3.47
CA LEU A 261 -1.56 -16.66 4.75
C LEU A 261 -2.84 -15.81 4.90
N VAL A 262 -3.25 -15.10 3.85
CA VAL A 262 -4.48 -14.29 3.85
C VAL A 262 -5.71 -15.15 4.11
N VAL A 263 -5.83 -16.33 3.50
CA VAL A 263 -6.97 -17.24 3.71
C VAL A 263 -7.05 -17.67 5.17
N ILE A 264 -5.93 -18.08 5.76
CA ILE A 264 -5.88 -18.53 7.15
C ILE A 264 -6.20 -17.38 8.11
N ILE A 265 -5.54 -16.24 7.95
CA ILE A 265 -5.63 -15.14 8.92
C ILE A 265 -6.94 -14.37 8.81
N SER A 266 -7.44 -14.13 7.59
CA SER A 266 -8.75 -13.49 7.42
C SER A 266 -9.89 -14.33 8.01
N PHE A 267 -9.75 -15.67 8.02
CA PHE A 267 -10.71 -16.56 8.67
C PHE A 267 -10.65 -16.44 10.20
N VAL A 268 -9.45 -16.46 10.79
CA VAL A 268 -9.25 -16.30 12.23
C VAL A 268 -9.76 -14.94 12.71
N ASP A 269 -9.37 -13.86 12.03
CA ASP A 269 -9.76 -12.50 12.40
C ASP A 269 -11.28 -12.31 12.38
N ARG A 270 -11.97 -12.84 11.37
CA ARG A 270 -13.44 -12.77 11.31
C ARG A 270 -14.09 -13.48 12.50
N LYS A 271 -13.54 -14.61 12.97
CA LYS A 271 -14.04 -15.28 14.18
C LYS A 271 -13.79 -14.45 15.44
N LEU A 272 -12.61 -13.85 15.57
CA LEU A 272 -12.31 -12.95 16.68
C LEU A 272 -13.24 -11.73 16.68
N TYR A 273 -13.54 -11.16 15.50
CA TYR A 273 -14.50 -10.06 15.33
C TYR A 273 -15.87 -10.35 15.92
N PHE A 274 -16.36 -11.59 15.79
CA PHE A 274 -17.63 -11.99 16.40
C PHE A 274 -17.57 -12.06 17.92
N LEU A 275 -16.40 -12.34 18.51
CA LEU A 275 -16.25 -12.48 19.96
C LEU A 275 -16.18 -11.15 20.70
N TYR A 276 -15.64 -10.09 20.08
CA TYR A 276 -15.50 -8.78 20.74
C TYR A 276 -16.58 -7.75 20.35
N LYS A 277 -17.41 -8.06 19.35
CA LYS A 277 -18.57 -7.23 18.97
C LYS A 277 -19.81 -7.53 19.83
N ASN A 278 -19.85 -8.72 20.44
CA ASN A 278 -20.87 -9.12 21.42
C ASN A 278 -20.38 -8.84 22.83
#